data_AF-A0AAD5XHH9-F1
#
_entry.id   AF-A0AAD5XHH9-F1
#
_cell.length_a   1.000
_cell.length_b   1.000
_cell.length_c   1.000
_cell.angle_alpha   90.00
_cell.angle_beta   90.00
_cell.angle_gamma   90.00
#
_symmetry.space_group_name_H-M   'P 1'
#
loop_
_entity.id
_entity.type
_entity.pdbx_description
1 polymer ?
#
loop_
_entity_poly.entity_id
_entity_poly.type
_entity_poly.pdbx_seq_one_letter_code
_entity_poly.pdbx_strand_id
1 'polypeptide(L)'
;MTSLKTPDTPKGRKWTAQEINQSGLTPLEASKLLVYTLPPNVDPTKMQLAYGRRAIPKLVTEIPEGSLQHQQKSLVFLAELLHNPLNISQALKRDLDHAVGRAELIKHDTLHALLPLVGGLLPKDSFKKLPEERMDIQIMILDTLYNCIRLGRAPYIPDEPIKCDAMGAFTQILKNESVAETKVAASKCIMMLSFHKICKTLACQGETTSILISMLSDRKSAVRAAAAGALMSITIDVEAKKMFVRDDAVSTLMELLGDANESVILNVIKVITNVAEDYRGRFELHACVKKVW
;
A
#
# COMPACT_ATOMS: atom_id res chain seq x y z
N MET A 1 -53.99 39.99 -19.67
CA MET A 1 -53.38 39.83 -18.33
C MET A 1 -52.07 40.59 -18.34
N THR A 2 -52.08 41.69 -17.59
CA THR A 2 -51.18 42.84 -17.70
C THR A 2 -49.79 42.50 -17.17
N SER A 3 -48.77 42.70 -18.00
CA SER A 3 -47.36 42.66 -17.61
C SER A 3 -47.10 43.77 -16.58
N LEU A 4 -46.65 43.41 -15.38
CA LEU A 4 -46.21 44.34 -14.34
C LEU A 4 -44.68 44.29 -14.26
N LYS A 5 -44.10 45.44 -14.58
CA LYS A 5 -42.66 45.71 -14.69
C LYS A 5 -41.94 45.41 -13.38
N THR A 6 -40.85 44.65 -13.46
CA THR A 6 -39.80 44.64 -12.43
C THR A 6 -39.23 46.06 -12.30
N PRO A 7 -39.15 46.65 -11.10
CA PRO A 7 -38.59 47.98 -10.94
C PRO A 7 -37.11 47.98 -11.32
N ASP A 8 -36.73 48.90 -12.22
CA ASP A 8 -35.35 49.18 -12.57
C ASP A 8 -34.58 49.62 -11.31
N THR A 9 -33.70 48.75 -10.84
CA THR A 9 -32.72 49.11 -9.81
C THR A 9 -31.40 49.47 -10.49
N PRO A 10 -30.76 50.59 -10.13
CA PRO A 10 -29.46 50.95 -10.66
C PRO A 10 -28.44 49.89 -10.26
N LYS A 11 -27.76 49.31 -11.25
CA LYS A 11 -26.73 48.28 -11.08
C LYS A 11 -25.71 48.72 -10.00
N GLY A 12 -25.65 47.98 -8.90
CA GLY A 12 -24.56 48.06 -7.92
C GLY A 12 -24.90 48.51 -6.49
N ARG A 13 -26.15 48.87 -6.17
CA ARG A 13 -26.52 49.22 -4.79
C ARG A 13 -26.84 47.96 -3.96
N LYS A 14 -26.07 47.71 -2.90
CA LYS A 14 -26.37 46.65 -1.91
C LYS A 14 -27.55 47.11 -1.04
N TRP A 15 -28.61 46.31 -1.00
CA TRP A 15 -29.77 46.56 -0.14
C TRP A 15 -29.43 46.15 1.30
N THR A 16 -29.76 47.01 2.26
CA THR A 16 -29.59 46.70 3.69
C THR A 16 -30.76 45.85 4.21
N ALA A 17 -30.52 45.05 5.25
CA ALA A 17 -31.55 44.15 5.80
C ALA A 17 -32.83 44.87 6.26
N GLN A 18 -32.74 46.14 6.65
CA GLN A 18 -33.89 46.97 7.01
C GLN A 18 -34.71 47.40 5.79
N GLU A 19 -34.07 47.72 4.66
CA GLU A 19 -34.75 48.09 3.40
C GLU A 19 -35.49 46.89 2.79
N ILE A 20 -34.96 45.67 2.94
CA ILE A 20 -35.60 44.44 2.44
C ILE A 20 -36.87 44.10 3.24
N ASN A 21 -36.85 44.26 4.57
CA ASN A 21 -38.02 44.00 5.41
C ASN A 21 -39.18 45.00 5.19
N GLN A 22 -38.88 46.21 4.70
CA GLN A 22 -39.90 47.24 4.41
C GLN A 22 -40.41 47.18 2.96
N SER A 23 -39.77 46.41 2.09
CA SER A 23 -40.06 46.37 0.65
C SER A 23 -41.29 45.54 0.25
N GLY A 24 -41.91 44.81 1.19
CA GLY A 24 -43.06 43.95 0.90
C GLY A 24 -42.76 42.75 -0.02
N LEU A 25 -41.48 42.47 -0.28
CA LEU A 25 -41.04 41.34 -1.10
C LEU A 25 -41.36 40.00 -0.44
N THR A 26 -41.63 38.99 -1.26
CA THR A 26 -41.81 37.62 -0.75
C THR A 26 -40.52 37.10 -0.12
N PRO A 27 -40.56 36.19 0.87
CA PRO A 27 -39.35 35.64 1.51
C PRO A 27 -38.33 35.05 0.52
N LEU A 28 -38.82 34.55 -0.62
CA LEU A 28 -38.00 34.01 -1.72
C LEU A 28 -37.23 35.12 -2.48
N GLU A 29 -37.87 36.27 -2.71
CA GLU A 29 -37.25 37.42 -3.40
C GLU A 29 -36.23 38.13 -2.50
N ALA A 30 -36.54 38.26 -1.22
CA ALA A 30 -35.63 38.77 -0.20
C ALA A 30 -34.37 37.89 -0.06
N SER A 31 -34.54 36.56 -0.11
CA SER A 31 -33.43 35.60 -0.04
C SER A 31 -32.47 35.73 -1.24
N LYS A 32 -32.99 35.94 -2.45
CA LYS A 32 -32.18 36.12 -3.67
C LYS A 32 -31.26 37.35 -3.62
N LEU A 33 -31.64 38.39 -2.89
CA LEU A 33 -30.87 39.63 -2.76
C LEU A 33 -29.77 39.57 -1.70
N LEU A 34 -29.87 38.65 -0.73
CA LEU A 34 -28.94 38.54 0.40
C LEU A 34 -27.80 37.53 0.19
N VAL A 35 -27.96 36.56 -0.71
CA VAL A 35 -26.98 35.48 -0.87
C VAL A 35 -25.88 35.91 -1.84
N TYR A 36 -24.62 35.88 -1.37
CA TYR A 36 -23.44 35.78 -2.24
C TYR A 36 -23.56 34.50 -3.06
N THR A 37 -24.18 34.60 -4.23
CA THR A 37 -24.39 33.46 -5.11
C THR A 37 -23.05 33.07 -5.73
N LEU A 38 -22.68 31.79 -5.59
CA LEU A 38 -21.60 31.21 -6.38
C LEU A 38 -21.82 31.54 -7.87
N PRO A 39 -20.77 31.75 -8.67
CA PRO A 39 -20.90 31.99 -10.09
C PRO A 39 -21.79 30.91 -10.71
N PRO A 40 -22.75 31.28 -11.60
CA PRO A 40 -23.86 30.43 -12.04
C PRO A 40 -23.46 29.16 -12.82
N ASN A 41 -22.16 28.90 -12.98
CA ASN A 41 -21.60 27.79 -13.74
C ASN A 41 -20.66 26.89 -12.92
N VAL A 42 -20.58 27.08 -11.60
CA VAL A 42 -19.75 26.25 -10.72
C VAL A 42 -20.62 25.15 -10.14
N ASP A 43 -20.59 23.99 -10.78
CA ASP A 43 -21.17 22.77 -10.23
C ASP A 43 -20.29 22.30 -9.07
N PRO A 44 -20.79 22.28 -7.81
CA PRO A 44 -20.03 21.83 -6.66
C PRO A 44 -19.66 20.35 -6.74
N THR A 45 -20.27 19.55 -7.64
CA THR A 45 -19.92 18.13 -7.86
C THR A 45 -18.89 17.92 -8.96
N LYS A 46 -18.54 18.97 -9.72
CA LYS A 46 -17.40 18.99 -10.64
C LYS A 46 -16.17 19.45 -9.88
N MET A 47 -15.23 18.53 -9.70
CA MET A 47 -13.98 18.85 -9.03
C MET A 47 -13.19 19.87 -9.86
N GLN A 48 -12.96 21.06 -9.27
CA GLN A 48 -12.17 22.11 -9.92
C GLN A 48 -10.69 21.93 -9.59
N LEU A 49 -9.96 21.30 -10.50
CA LEU A 49 -8.50 21.14 -10.37
C LEU A 49 -7.83 22.52 -10.33
N ALA A 50 -6.99 22.77 -9.33
CA ALA A 50 -6.17 23.97 -9.32
C ALA A 50 -5.09 23.90 -10.41
N TYR A 51 -4.75 25.04 -11.01
CA TYR A 51 -3.76 25.08 -12.09
C TYR A 51 -2.33 24.83 -11.60
N GLY A 52 -1.56 24.09 -12.40
CA GLY A 52 -0.12 23.90 -12.24
C GLY A 52 0.28 23.38 -10.86
N ARG A 53 1.26 24.03 -10.22
CA ARG A 53 1.84 23.58 -8.95
C ARG A 53 0.85 23.58 -7.77
N ARG A 54 -0.35 24.14 -7.90
CA ARG A 54 -1.36 24.18 -6.81
C ARG A 54 -2.33 23.00 -6.86
N ALA A 55 -2.34 22.21 -7.93
CA ALA A 55 -3.23 21.06 -8.08
C ALA A 55 -3.09 20.08 -6.91
N ILE A 56 -1.88 19.57 -6.70
CA ILE A 56 -1.59 18.53 -5.70
C ILE A 56 -1.89 19.00 -4.26
N PRO A 57 -1.38 20.16 -3.79
CA PRO A 57 -1.70 20.63 -2.43
C PRO A 57 -3.20 20.81 -2.19
N LYS A 58 -3.94 21.32 -3.18
CA LYS A 58 -5.39 21.53 -3.06
C LYS A 58 -6.13 20.21 -2.90
N LEU A 59 -5.83 19.23 -3.77
CA LEU A 59 -6.44 17.90 -3.69
C LEU A 59 -6.21 17.27 -2.30
N VAL A 60 -4.99 17.38 -1.81
CA VAL A 60 -4.56 16.80 -0.54
C VAL A 60 -5.27 17.43 0.66
N THR A 61 -5.49 18.74 0.65
CA THR A 61 -6.28 19.41 1.69
C THR A 61 -7.77 19.09 1.62
N GLU A 62 -8.30 18.81 0.43
CA GLU A 62 -9.74 18.59 0.21
C GLU A 62 -10.18 17.12 0.43
N ILE A 63 -9.26 16.15 0.33
CA ILE A 63 -9.56 14.73 0.58
C ILE A 63 -10.22 14.49 1.95
N PRO A 64 -9.71 15.00 3.10
CA PRO A 64 -10.34 14.71 4.40
C PRO A 64 -11.74 15.32 4.59
N GLU A 65 -12.06 16.43 3.91
CA GLU A 65 -13.30 17.19 4.11
C GLU A 65 -14.39 16.88 3.06
N GLY A 66 -14.04 16.14 1.99
CA GLY A 66 -14.93 15.84 0.88
C GLY A 66 -15.93 14.71 1.15
N SER A 67 -17.07 14.72 0.45
CA SER A 67 -17.95 13.55 0.36
C SER A 67 -17.27 12.39 -0.36
N LEU A 68 -17.75 11.15 -0.19
CA LEU A 68 -17.13 9.95 -0.77
C LEU A 68 -16.83 10.08 -2.28
N GLN A 69 -17.76 10.63 -3.05
CA GLN A 69 -17.58 10.85 -4.48
C GLN A 69 -16.51 11.90 -4.79
N HIS A 70 -16.40 12.93 -3.95
CA HIS A 70 -15.33 13.92 -4.06
C HIS A 70 -14.00 13.28 -3.75
N GLN A 71 -13.89 12.54 -2.64
CA GLN A 71 -12.68 11.80 -2.29
C GLN A 71 -12.22 10.89 -3.43
N GLN A 72 -13.12 10.06 -3.97
CA GLN A 72 -12.82 9.17 -5.09
C GLN A 72 -12.29 9.94 -6.31
N LYS A 73 -12.98 11.02 -6.72
CA LYS A 73 -12.53 11.86 -7.84
C LYS A 73 -11.19 12.53 -7.56
N SER A 74 -11.00 13.11 -6.38
CA SER A 74 -9.74 13.73 -5.93
C SER A 74 -8.57 12.79 -6.07
N LEU A 75 -8.78 11.54 -5.69
CA LEU A 75 -7.76 10.50 -5.68
C LEU A 75 -7.44 9.99 -7.08
N VAL A 76 -8.43 9.86 -7.95
CA VAL A 76 -8.20 9.56 -9.38
C VAL A 76 -7.37 10.67 -10.04
N PHE A 77 -7.73 11.94 -9.82
CA PHE A 77 -6.94 13.06 -10.36
C PHE A 77 -5.53 13.11 -9.78
N LEU A 78 -5.37 12.77 -8.50
CA LEU A 78 -4.07 12.68 -7.87
C LEU A 78 -3.23 11.55 -8.53
N ALA A 79 -3.85 10.42 -8.88
CA ALA A 79 -3.21 9.31 -9.60
C ALA A 79 -2.67 9.74 -10.95
N GLU A 80 -3.51 10.44 -11.73
CA GLU A 80 -3.13 10.96 -13.04
C GLU A 80 -1.98 11.97 -12.96
N LEU A 81 -2.02 12.88 -11.99
CA LEU A 81 -0.98 13.88 -11.81
C LEU A 81 0.36 13.25 -11.40
N LEU A 82 0.33 12.22 -10.57
CA LEU A 82 1.52 11.56 -10.03
C LEU A 82 2.13 10.52 -10.98
N HIS A 83 1.54 10.31 -12.15
CA HIS A 83 2.21 9.55 -13.21
C HIS A 83 3.42 10.31 -13.80
N ASN A 84 3.45 11.65 -13.71
CA ASN A 84 4.55 12.46 -14.22
C ASN A 84 5.66 12.67 -13.15
N PRO A 85 6.91 12.25 -13.40
CA PRO A 85 8.01 12.35 -12.43
C PRO A 85 8.30 13.77 -11.93
N LEU A 86 7.98 14.81 -12.71
CA LEU A 86 8.12 16.20 -12.26
C LEU A 86 7.11 16.53 -11.16
N ASN A 87 5.86 16.08 -11.31
CA ASN A 87 4.82 16.26 -10.32
C ASN A 87 5.12 15.46 -9.05
N ILE A 88 5.67 14.25 -9.19
CA ILE A 88 6.21 13.45 -8.08
C ILE A 88 7.23 14.25 -7.27
N SER A 89 8.23 14.81 -7.95
CA SER A 89 9.29 15.58 -7.27
C SER A 89 8.76 16.83 -6.56
N GLN A 90 7.70 17.45 -7.10
CA GLN A 90 7.05 18.62 -6.50
C GLN A 90 6.18 18.24 -5.30
N ALA A 91 5.52 17.08 -5.37
CA ALA A 91 4.73 16.50 -4.30
C ALA A 91 5.62 16.17 -3.09
N LEU A 92 6.74 15.50 -3.34
CA LEU A 92 7.71 15.12 -2.31
C LEU A 92 8.39 16.32 -1.63
N LYS A 93 8.69 17.39 -2.38
CA LYS A 93 9.30 18.62 -1.82
C LYS A 93 8.39 19.42 -0.88
N ARG A 94 7.10 19.11 -0.82
CA ARG A 94 6.10 19.87 -0.07
C ARG A 94 5.55 19.14 1.14
N ASP A 95 6.25 18.09 1.60
CA ASP A 95 5.93 17.27 2.76
C ASP A 95 4.43 16.95 2.85
N LEU A 96 4.00 16.04 1.96
CA LEU A 96 2.67 15.43 2.02
C LEU A 96 2.43 14.60 3.29
N ASP A 97 3.47 14.46 4.13
CA ASP A 97 3.55 13.68 5.36
C ASP A 97 2.39 13.95 6.35
N HIS A 98 1.84 15.17 6.39
CA HIS A 98 0.84 15.53 7.40
C HIS A 98 -0.62 15.35 6.99
N ALA A 99 -0.94 15.38 5.70
CA ALA A 99 -2.34 15.49 5.26
C ALA A 99 -2.99 14.15 4.90
N VAL A 100 -2.22 13.16 4.42
CA VAL A 100 -2.78 11.88 3.96
C VAL A 100 -2.73 10.78 5.02
N GLY A 101 -1.90 10.94 6.06
CA GLY A 101 -1.84 10.03 7.21
C GLY A 101 -3.10 9.95 8.09
N ARG A 102 -4.16 10.73 7.79
CA ARG A 102 -5.44 10.74 8.52
C ARG A 102 -6.63 10.24 7.71
N ALA A 103 -6.44 9.95 6.43
CA ALA A 103 -7.51 9.47 5.58
C ALA A 103 -7.68 7.95 5.72
N GLU A 104 -8.72 7.51 6.43
CA GLU A 104 -9.25 6.14 6.40
C GLU A 104 -9.86 5.80 5.02
N LEU A 105 -9.07 5.94 3.96
CA LEU A 105 -9.49 5.74 2.58
C LEU A 105 -8.94 4.40 2.07
N ILE A 106 -9.45 3.31 2.65
CA ILE A 106 -9.13 1.92 2.26
C ILE A 106 -10.38 1.29 1.64
N LYS A 107 -10.88 1.84 0.53
CA LYS A 107 -12.06 1.26 -0.15
C LYS A 107 -12.03 1.27 -1.68
N HIS A 108 -10.92 1.66 -2.35
CA HIS A 108 -10.96 1.69 -3.82
C HIS A 108 -9.64 1.44 -4.56
N ASP A 109 -9.77 0.73 -5.68
CA ASP A 109 -8.73 0.14 -6.53
C ASP A 109 -7.67 1.11 -7.10
N THR A 110 -7.91 2.41 -7.13
CA THR A 110 -6.97 3.40 -7.72
C THR A 110 -6.01 4.03 -6.70
N LEU A 111 -6.19 3.73 -5.41
CA LEU A 111 -5.54 4.41 -4.30
C LEU A 111 -4.18 3.87 -3.87
N HIS A 112 -3.94 2.57 -4.07
CA HIS A 112 -2.78 1.91 -3.49
C HIS A 112 -1.48 2.21 -4.23
N ALA A 113 -1.53 2.43 -5.55
CA ALA A 113 -0.37 2.81 -6.35
C ALA A 113 0.21 4.20 -6.00
N LEU A 114 -0.56 5.04 -5.31
CA LEU A 114 -0.16 6.40 -4.88
C LEU A 114 0.46 6.44 -3.48
N LEU A 115 0.28 5.39 -2.68
CA LEU A 115 0.76 5.32 -1.30
C LEU A 115 2.27 5.59 -1.14
N PRO A 116 3.17 5.19 -2.06
CA PRO A 116 4.60 5.48 -1.93
C PRO A 116 4.95 6.96 -2.14
N LEU A 117 4.04 7.72 -2.76
CA LEU A 117 4.36 8.99 -3.39
C LEU A 117 3.71 10.19 -2.71
N VAL A 118 2.67 9.94 -1.91
CA VAL A 118 1.84 10.94 -1.23
C VAL A 118 2.21 11.06 0.26
N GLY A 119 3.43 10.69 0.63
CA GLY A 119 4.02 11.08 1.92
C GLY A 119 4.06 9.96 2.95
N GLY A 120 5.28 9.69 3.41
CA GLY A 120 5.64 9.52 4.82
C GLY A 120 5.08 8.39 5.67
N LEU A 121 4.00 7.71 5.32
CA LEU A 121 3.37 6.76 6.22
C LEU A 121 2.95 5.52 5.44
N LEU A 122 3.57 4.39 5.76
CA LEU A 122 2.78 3.17 5.93
C LEU A 122 1.59 3.59 6.81
N PRO A 123 0.34 3.61 6.30
CA PRO A 123 -0.78 3.91 7.17
C PRO A 123 -0.68 2.93 8.34
N LYS A 124 -0.60 3.43 9.57
CA LYS A 124 -0.26 2.61 10.76
C LYS A 124 -1.20 1.40 10.92
N ASP A 125 -2.39 1.49 10.32
CA ASP A 125 -3.43 0.48 10.32
C ASP A 125 -3.42 -0.45 9.10
N SER A 126 -2.58 -0.22 8.10
CA SER A 126 -2.56 -1.01 6.86
C SER A 126 -2.24 -2.46 7.12
N PHE A 127 -1.25 -2.73 7.97
CA PHE A 127 -0.84 -4.09 8.28
C PHE A 127 -1.93 -4.86 9.04
N LYS A 128 -2.74 -4.17 9.86
CA LYS A 128 -3.84 -4.78 10.61
C LYS A 128 -5.04 -5.10 9.73
N LYS A 129 -5.37 -4.18 8.80
CA LYS A 129 -6.52 -4.34 7.91
C LYS A 129 -6.20 -5.22 6.69
N LEU A 130 -4.93 -5.34 6.30
CA LEU A 130 -4.48 -6.07 5.11
C LEU A 130 -5.05 -7.50 5.00
N PRO A 131 -5.04 -8.35 6.06
CA PRO A 131 -5.63 -9.69 5.97
C PRO A 131 -7.15 -9.72 5.76
N GLU A 132 -7.86 -8.62 6.05
CA GLU A 132 -9.33 -8.51 5.92
C GLU A 132 -9.76 -7.91 4.58
N GLU A 133 -8.82 -7.33 3.82
CA GLU A 133 -9.11 -6.69 2.54
C GLU A 133 -9.42 -7.68 1.42
N ARG A 134 -10.08 -7.20 0.37
CA ARG A 134 -10.31 -8.00 -0.85
C ARG A 134 -8.99 -8.35 -1.52
N MET A 135 -8.92 -9.51 -2.15
CA MET A 135 -7.69 -10.08 -2.69
C MET A 135 -6.98 -9.20 -3.75
N ASP A 136 -7.74 -8.57 -4.64
CA ASP A 136 -7.23 -7.59 -5.60
C ASP A 136 -6.54 -6.41 -4.90
N ILE A 137 -7.18 -5.90 -3.85
CA ILE A 137 -6.66 -4.84 -2.99
C ILE A 137 -5.42 -5.30 -2.21
N GLN A 138 -5.44 -6.53 -1.66
CA GLN A 138 -4.30 -7.10 -0.94
C GLN A 138 -3.05 -7.14 -1.82
N ILE A 139 -3.15 -7.62 -3.07
CA ILE A 139 -2.01 -7.71 -3.99
C ILE A 139 -1.45 -6.32 -4.27
N MET A 140 -2.31 -5.34 -4.53
CA MET A 140 -1.88 -3.96 -4.76
C MET A 140 -1.18 -3.37 -3.53
N ILE A 141 -1.71 -3.59 -2.33
CA ILE A 141 -1.07 -3.16 -1.09
C ILE A 141 0.27 -3.86 -0.91
N LEU A 142 0.35 -5.17 -1.12
CA LEU A 142 1.60 -5.94 -0.98
C LEU A 142 2.68 -5.46 -1.94
N ASP A 143 2.37 -5.27 -3.22
CA ASP A 143 3.35 -4.75 -4.20
C ASP A 143 3.81 -3.33 -3.86
N THR A 144 2.91 -2.53 -3.30
CA THR A 144 3.21 -1.18 -2.81
C THR A 144 4.16 -1.25 -1.61
N LEU A 145 3.82 -2.07 -0.61
CA LEU A 145 4.64 -2.31 0.59
C LEU A 145 6.02 -2.86 0.23
N TYR A 146 6.10 -3.77 -0.73
CA TYR A 146 7.37 -4.29 -1.24
C TYR A 146 8.29 -3.16 -1.73
N ASN A 147 7.77 -2.25 -2.56
CA ASN A 147 8.55 -1.13 -3.06
C ASN A 147 8.92 -0.13 -1.96
N CYS A 148 8.00 0.14 -1.04
CA CYS A 148 8.29 0.97 0.12
C CYS A 148 9.44 0.38 0.93
N ILE A 149 9.35 -0.88 1.38
CA ILE A 149 10.38 -1.53 2.20
C ILE A 149 11.71 -1.62 1.44
N ARG A 150 11.69 -1.95 0.15
CA ARG A 150 12.89 -2.12 -0.67
C ARG A 150 13.65 -0.81 -0.94
N LEU A 151 12.93 0.26 -1.24
CA LEU A 151 13.52 1.56 -1.64
C LEU A 151 13.62 2.54 -0.47
N GLY A 152 12.90 2.27 0.62
CA GLY A 152 12.89 3.09 1.82
C GLY A 152 14.27 3.25 2.43
N ARG A 153 14.57 4.46 2.89
CA ARG A 153 15.79 4.80 3.63
C ARG A 153 15.39 5.61 4.85
N ALA A 154 16.22 5.59 5.90
CA ALA A 154 16.06 6.53 7.00
C ALA A 154 16.12 7.98 6.46
N PRO A 155 15.28 8.92 6.95
CA PRO A 155 14.33 8.82 8.07
C PRO A 155 12.94 8.28 7.71
N TYR A 156 12.68 7.94 6.44
CA TYR A 156 11.34 7.63 5.94
C TYR A 156 10.90 6.17 6.17
N ILE A 157 11.85 5.22 6.25
CA ILE A 157 11.55 3.87 6.77
C ILE A 157 12.67 3.38 7.71
N PRO A 158 12.63 3.79 8.99
CA PRO A 158 13.22 3.02 10.07
C PRO A 158 12.12 2.54 11.04
N ASP A 159 12.12 1.26 11.34
CA ASP A 159 11.29 0.55 12.34
C ASP A 159 9.76 0.55 12.18
N GLU A 160 9.15 1.42 11.38
CA GLU A 160 7.67 1.47 11.24
C GLU A 160 7.02 0.13 10.85
N PRO A 161 7.50 -0.63 9.83
CA PRO A 161 6.99 -1.97 9.56
C PRO A 161 7.11 -2.92 10.76
N ILE A 162 8.18 -2.77 11.54
CA ILE A 162 8.45 -3.60 12.72
C ILE A 162 7.47 -3.25 13.84
N LYS A 163 7.23 -1.96 14.09
CA LYS A 163 6.26 -1.46 15.08
C LYS A 163 4.82 -1.87 14.77
N CYS A 164 4.48 -2.00 13.48
CA CYS A 164 3.15 -2.37 13.02
C CYS A 164 2.93 -3.88 12.86
N ASP A 165 3.86 -4.72 13.31
CA ASP A 165 3.83 -6.18 13.14
C ASP A 165 3.61 -6.63 11.68
N ALA A 166 4.39 -6.03 10.76
CA ALA A 166 4.31 -6.38 9.34
C ALA A 166 4.60 -7.86 9.08
N MET A 167 5.50 -8.47 9.87
CA MET A 167 5.82 -9.90 9.73
C MET A 167 4.60 -10.77 10.07
N GLY A 168 3.89 -10.48 11.17
CA GLY A 168 2.66 -11.17 11.54
C GLY A 168 1.58 -11.03 10.46
N ALA A 169 1.36 -9.82 9.95
CA ALA A 169 0.38 -9.57 8.89
C ALA A 169 0.66 -10.39 7.62
N PHE A 170 1.91 -10.41 7.14
CA PHE A 170 2.27 -11.19 5.96
C PHE A 170 2.17 -12.69 6.21
N THR A 171 2.51 -13.14 7.42
CA THR A 171 2.36 -14.55 7.82
C THR A 171 0.90 -14.99 7.81
N GLN A 172 0.00 -14.13 8.30
CA GLN A 172 -1.43 -14.40 8.31
C GLN A 172 -2.00 -14.51 6.88
N ILE A 173 -1.52 -13.66 5.95
CA ILE A 173 -1.87 -13.76 4.53
C ILE A 173 -1.39 -15.10 3.95
N LEU A 174 -0.13 -15.49 4.19
CA LEU A 174 0.39 -16.76 3.70
C LEU A 174 -0.38 -17.97 4.24
N LYS A 175 -0.92 -17.87 5.47
CA LYS A 175 -1.70 -18.93 6.12
C LYS A 175 -3.11 -19.04 5.56
N ASN A 176 -3.76 -17.91 5.31
CA ASN A 176 -5.18 -17.86 4.96
C ASN A 176 -5.43 -17.90 3.44
N GLU A 177 -4.53 -17.33 2.66
CA GLU A 177 -4.72 -17.15 1.22
C GLU A 177 -4.23 -18.35 0.42
N SER A 178 -5.11 -18.88 -0.43
CA SER A 178 -4.77 -20.00 -1.33
C SER A 178 -4.21 -19.53 -2.68
N VAL A 179 -4.41 -18.25 -3.01
CA VAL A 179 -4.07 -17.69 -4.32
C VAL A 179 -2.57 -17.39 -4.42
N ALA A 180 -2.02 -17.76 -5.57
CA ALA A 180 -0.58 -17.80 -5.77
C ALA A 180 0.04 -16.41 -5.85
N GLU A 181 -0.66 -15.49 -6.51
CA GLU A 181 -0.25 -14.11 -6.71
C GLU A 181 -0.11 -13.41 -5.35
N THR A 182 -1.07 -13.61 -4.44
CA THR A 182 -1.03 -13.09 -3.07
C THR A 182 0.10 -13.70 -2.26
N LYS A 183 0.29 -15.03 -2.33
CA LYS A 183 1.42 -15.71 -1.69
C LYS A 183 2.77 -15.17 -2.17
N VAL A 184 2.93 -15.01 -3.49
CA VAL A 184 4.15 -14.47 -4.10
C VAL A 184 4.42 -13.05 -3.62
N ALA A 185 3.41 -12.17 -3.61
CA ALA A 185 3.54 -10.79 -3.17
C ALA A 185 3.91 -10.72 -1.67
N ALA A 186 3.24 -11.50 -0.82
CA ALA A 186 3.55 -11.58 0.61
C ALA A 186 4.97 -12.12 0.89
N SER A 187 5.39 -13.19 0.20
CA SER A 187 6.75 -13.72 0.32
C SER A 187 7.82 -12.71 -0.12
N LYS A 188 7.57 -11.91 -1.16
CA LYS A 188 8.47 -10.82 -1.58
C LYS A 188 8.59 -9.74 -0.50
N CYS A 189 7.49 -9.37 0.16
CA CYS A 189 7.52 -8.43 1.28
C CYS A 189 8.32 -8.98 2.47
N ILE A 190 8.12 -10.25 2.84
CA ILE A 190 8.87 -10.92 3.89
C ILE A 190 10.37 -10.93 3.56
N MET A 191 10.73 -11.27 2.31
CA MET A 191 12.11 -11.21 1.83
C MET A 191 12.75 -9.84 2.06
N MET A 192 12.03 -8.76 1.73
CA MET A 192 12.52 -7.39 1.94
C MET A 192 12.64 -7.03 3.43
N LEU A 193 11.71 -7.45 4.27
CA LEU A 193 11.82 -7.25 5.73
C LEU A 193 13.02 -7.98 6.32
N SER A 194 13.32 -9.18 5.84
CA SER A 194 14.42 -10.02 6.35
C SER A 194 15.83 -9.46 6.09
N PHE A 195 15.98 -8.34 5.40
CA PHE A 195 17.24 -7.58 5.42
C PHE A 195 17.54 -7.00 6.81
N HIS A 196 16.50 -6.71 7.60
CA HIS A 196 16.63 -6.28 8.98
C HIS A 196 16.80 -7.48 9.91
N LYS A 197 17.79 -7.42 10.80
CA LYS A 197 18.09 -8.52 11.75
C LYS A 197 16.89 -8.90 12.61
N ILE A 198 16.18 -7.91 13.17
CA ILE A 198 15.02 -8.12 14.04
C ILE A 198 13.93 -8.94 13.32
N CYS A 199 13.64 -8.61 12.06
CA CYS A 199 12.63 -9.31 11.28
C CYS A 199 12.97 -10.78 11.02
N LYS A 200 14.25 -11.14 10.88
CA LYS A 200 14.66 -12.56 10.77
C LYS A 200 14.37 -13.33 12.05
N THR A 201 14.67 -12.73 13.19
CA THR A 201 14.36 -13.31 14.50
C THR A 201 12.84 -13.46 14.67
N LEU A 202 12.05 -12.44 14.32
CA LEU A 202 10.58 -12.52 14.36
C LEU A 202 10.02 -13.62 13.44
N ALA A 203 10.60 -13.77 12.23
CA ALA A 203 10.20 -14.82 11.30
C ALA A 203 10.40 -16.24 11.90
N CYS A 204 11.49 -16.44 12.65
CA CYS A 204 11.81 -17.71 13.30
C CYS A 204 11.03 -17.96 14.60
N GLN A 205 10.66 -16.89 15.32
CA GLN A 205 9.85 -16.99 16.54
C GLN A 205 8.38 -17.29 16.23
N GLY A 206 7.88 -16.83 15.09
CA GLY A 206 6.53 -17.11 14.60
C GLY A 206 6.45 -18.34 13.68
N GLU A 207 5.32 -18.47 12.98
CA GLU A 207 5.08 -19.56 12.01
C GLU A 207 5.65 -19.29 10.61
N THR A 208 6.19 -18.08 10.37
CA THR A 208 6.62 -17.60 9.05
C THR A 208 7.54 -18.59 8.33
N THR A 209 8.63 -18.99 9.00
CA THR A 209 9.65 -19.87 8.40
C THR A 209 9.06 -21.24 8.06
N SER A 210 8.27 -21.85 8.95
CA SER A 210 7.66 -23.16 8.71
C SER A 210 6.61 -23.10 7.58
N ILE A 211 5.82 -22.03 7.50
CA ILE A 211 4.88 -21.84 6.38
C ILE A 211 5.65 -21.71 5.06
N LEU A 212 6.72 -20.91 5.02
CA LEU A 212 7.54 -20.77 3.81
C LEU A 212 8.22 -22.08 3.41
N ILE A 213 8.69 -22.89 4.37
CA ILE A 213 9.22 -24.24 4.11
C ILE A 213 8.14 -25.11 3.46
N SER A 214 6.90 -25.07 3.96
CA SER A 214 5.79 -25.83 3.36
C SER A 214 5.47 -25.40 1.92
N MET A 215 5.66 -24.12 1.60
CA MET A 215 5.42 -23.55 0.28
C MET A 215 6.50 -23.93 -0.74
N LEU A 216 7.64 -24.49 -0.32
CA LEU A 216 8.64 -25.05 -1.23
C LEU A 216 8.07 -26.19 -2.09
N SER A 217 7.02 -26.87 -1.62
CA SER A 217 6.33 -27.94 -2.36
C SER A 217 5.06 -27.47 -3.07
N ASP A 218 4.85 -26.15 -3.23
CA ASP A 218 3.68 -25.61 -3.93
C ASP A 218 3.67 -26.03 -5.41
N ARG A 219 2.49 -26.23 -6.00
CA ARG A 219 2.34 -26.65 -7.40
C ARG A 219 2.88 -25.61 -8.39
N LYS A 220 2.77 -24.31 -8.06
CA LYS A 220 3.19 -23.22 -8.94
C LYS A 220 4.65 -22.85 -8.67
N SER A 221 5.48 -22.88 -9.70
CA SER A 221 6.91 -22.54 -9.61
C SER A 221 7.15 -21.10 -9.11
N ALA A 222 6.25 -20.16 -9.43
CA ALA A 222 6.34 -18.79 -8.95
C ALA A 222 6.25 -18.70 -7.41
N VAL A 223 5.38 -19.51 -6.79
CA VAL A 223 5.23 -19.57 -5.33
C VAL A 223 6.47 -20.19 -4.71
N ARG A 224 6.96 -21.31 -5.26
CA ARG A 224 8.22 -21.94 -4.82
C ARG A 224 9.40 -20.98 -4.88
N ALA A 225 9.52 -20.23 -5.98
CA ALA A 225 10.61 -19.27 -6.19
C ALA A 225 10.53 -18.13 -5.16
N ALA A 226 9.34 -17.59 -4.90
CA ALA A 226 9.14 -16.53 -3.92
C ALA A 226 9.38 -17.02 -2.48
N ALA A 227 8.92 -18.22 -2.14
CA ALA A 227 9.16 -18.86 -0.84
C ALA A 227 10.66 -19.08 -0.61
N ALA A 228 11.36 -19.70 -1.57
CA ALA A 228 12.81 -19.88 -1.52
C ALA A 228 13.56 -18.53 -1.44
N GLY A 229 13.07 -17.49 -2.12
CA GLY A 229 13.61 -16.13 -2.06
C GLY A 229 13.50 -15.50 -0.66
N ALA A 230 12.35 -15.67 0.01
CA ALA A 230 12.20 -15.25 1.39
C ALA A 230 13.13 -16.06 2.33
N LEU A 231 13.14 -17.39 2.16
CA LEU A 231 13.96 -18.30 2.97
C LEU A 231 15.46 -18.04 2.82
N MET A 232 15.98 -17.71 1.63
CA MET A 232 17.41 -17.39 1.47
C MET A 232 17.81 -16.15 2.29
N SER A 233 16.87 -15.23 2.54
CA SER A 233 17.12 -14.03 3.35
C SER A 233 17.01 -14.33 4.85
N ILE A 234 16.01 -15.13 5.24
CA ILE A 234 15.78 -15.55 6.63
C ILE A 234 16.91 -16.46 7.14
N THR A 235 17.38 -17.41 6.31
CA THR A 235 18.39 -18.43 6.67
C THR A 235 19.80 -17.89 6.90
N ILE A 236 20.03 -16.59 6.72
CA ILE A 236 21.23 -15.93 7.25
C ILE A 236 21.24 -16.02 8.79
N ASP A 237 20.07 -16.02 9.42
CA ASP A 237 19.94 -16.24 10.86
C ASP A 237 20.20 -17.70 11.25
N VAL A 238 20.86 -17.90 12.39
CA VAL A 238 21.27 -19.23 12.85
C VAL A 238 20.07 -20.08 13.27
N GLU A 239 19.03 -19.49 13.85
CA GLU A 239 17.85 -20.24 14.28
C GLU A 239 17.07 -20.80 13.08
N ALA A 240 16.98 -20.02 12.00
CA ALA A 240 16.38 -20.49 10.75
C ALA A 240 17.09 -21.74 10.20
N LYS A 241 18.43 -21.79 10.24
CA LYS A 241 19.21 -22.97 9.79
C LYS A 241 18.85 -24.21 10.59
N LYS A 242 18.70 -24.08 11.91
CA LYS A 242 18.29 -25.18 12.80
C LYS A 242 16.86 -25.65 12.51
N MET A 243 15.95 -24.74 12.15
CA MET A 243 14.58 -25.10 11.79
C MET A 243 14.54 -25.97 10.53
N PHE A 244 15.36 -25.67 9.51
CA PHE A 244 15.41 -26.48 8.28
C PHE A 244 15.76 -27.95 8.53
N VAL A 245 16.76 -28.18 9.39
CA VAL A 245 17.20 -29.52 9.79
C VAL A 245 16.11 -30.21 10.61
N ARG A 246 15.55 -29.50 11.59
CA ARG A 246 14.50 -30.05 12.46
C ARG A 246 13.23 -30.44 11.68
N ASP A 247 12.89 -29.66 10.67
CA ASP A 247 11.69 -29.84 9.86
C ASP A 247 11.95 -30.74 8.62
N ASP A 248 13.10 -31.43 8.55
CA ASP A 248 13.55 -32.31 7.44
C ASP A 248 13.45 -31.66 6.05
N ALA A 249 13.60 -30.33 6.00
CA ALA A 249 13.39 -29.54 4.79
C ALA A 249 14.59 -29.59 3.83
N VAL A 250 15.73 -30.14 4.27
CA VAL A 250 16.94 -30.29 3.45
C VAL A 250 16.69 -31.22 2.27
N SER A 251 15.91 -32.28 2.47
CA SER A 251 15.52 -33.21 1.40
C SER A 251 14.73 -32.50 0.30
N THR A 252 13.72 -31.71 0.67
CA THR A 252 12.91 -30.88 -0.24
C THR A 252 13.78 -29.91 -1.05
N LEU A 253 14.78 -29.28 -0.43
CA LEU A 253 15.69 -28.39 -1.14
C LEU A 253 16.50 -29.14 -2.22
N MET A 254 16.95 -30.35 -1.93
CA MET A 254 17.70 -31.16 -2.90
C MET A 254 16.83 -31.59 -4.09
N GLU A 255 15.56 -31.93 -3.84
CA GLU A 255 14.60 -32.24 -4.92
C GLU A 255 14.35 -31.04 -5.84
N LEU A 256 14.25 -29.83 -5.26
CA LEU A 256 14.03 -28.60 -6.02
C LEU A 256 15.21 -28.15 -6.89
N LEU A 257 16.39 -28.77 -6.76
CA LEU A 257 17.48 -28.55 -7.71
C LEU A 257 17.15 -29.06 -9.12
N GLY A 258 16.18 -29.97 -9.24
CA GLY A 258 15.62 -30.45 -10.52
C GLY A 258 14.43 -29.65 -11.04
N ASP A 259 14.07 -28.53 -10.41
CA ASP A 259 12.95 -27.69 -10.85
C ASP A 259 13.21 -27.12 -12.27
N ALA A 260 12.17 -26.99 -13.09
CA ALA A 260 12.29 -26.39 -14.42
C ALA A 260 12.53 -24.86 -14.36
N ASN A 261 12.21 -24.21 -13.24
CA ASN A 261 12.30 -22.77 -13.09
C ASN A 261 13.65 -22.35 -12.47
N GLU A 262 14.49 -21.66 -13.25
CA GLU A 262 15.81 -21.21 -12.82
C GLU A 262 15.80 -20.32 -11.57
N SER A 263 14.73 -19.53 -11.35
CA SER A 263 14.62 -18.70 -10.14
C SER A 263 14.41 -19.55 -8.88
N VAL A 264 13.73 -20.69 -8.99
CA VAL A 264 13.61 -21.67 -7.90
C VAL A 264 15.00 -22.23 -7.61
N ILE A 265 15.69 -22.77 -8.61
CA ILE A 265 17.01 -23.39 -8.48
C ILE A 265 17.99 -22.40 -7.84
N LEU A 266 18.09 -21.17 -8.36
CA LEU A 266 19.01 -20.16 -7.85
C LEU A 266 18.75 -19.83 -6.38
N ASN A 267 17.49 -19.64 -5.99
CA ASN A 267 17.14 -19.33 -4.61
C ASN A 267 17.39 -20.53 -3.69
N VAL A 268 17.08 -21.74 -4.14
CA VAL A 268 17.32 -22.99 -3.41
C VAL A 268 18.81 -23.21 -3.16
N ILE A 269 19.68 -23.00 -4.16
CA ILE A 269 21.14 -23.09 -3.98
C ILE A 269 21.61 -22.12 -2.88
N LYS A 270 21.07 -20.91 -2.84
CA LYS A 270 21.41 -19.93 -1.79
C LYS A 270 20.92 -20.38 -0.41
N VAL A 271 19.73 -20.97 -0.32
CA VAL A 271 19.23 -21.56 0.94
C VAL A 271 20.14 -22.71 1.38
N ILE A 272 20.49 -23.64 0.49
CA ILE A 272 21.39 -24.77 0.76
C ILE A 272 22.74 -24.25 1.25
N THR A 273 23.29 -23.22 0.61
CA THR A 273 24.57 -22.61 1.00
C THR A 273 24.51 -22.09 2.43
N ASN A 274 23.43 -21.37 2.79
CA ASN A 274 23.24 -20.86 4.16
C ASN A 274 23.07 -21.99 5.18
N VAL A 275 22.28 -23.02 4.85
CA VAL A 275 22.03 -24.17 5.75
C VAL A 275 23.29 -25.03 5.93
N ALA A 276 24.14 -25.13 4.91
CA ALA A 276 25.43 -25.82 4.96
C ALA A 276 26.47 -25.12 5.86
N GLU A 277 26.23 -23.89 6.31
CA GLU A 277 27.07 -23.27 7.33
C GLU A 277 26.85 -23.94 8.71
N ASP A 278 25.65 -24.50 8.97
CA ASP A 278 25.38 -25.30 10.16
C ASP A 278 25.86 -26.75 9.98
N TYR A 279 26.49 -27.32 11.01
CA TYR A 279 27.06 -28.67 10.92
C TYR A 279 26.01 -29.75 10.71
N ARG A 280 24.78 -29.56 11.22
CA ARG A 280 23.67 -30.51 11.06
C ARG A 280 23.16 -30.46 9.63
N GLY A 281 23.04 -29.26 9.07
CA GLY A 281 22.71 -29.05 7.67
C GLY A 281 23.70 -29.73 6.73
N ARG A 282 25.02 -29.62 7.01
CA ARG A 282 26.04 -30.35 6.23
C ARG A 282 25.88 -31.86 6.31
N PHE A 283 25.58 -32.38 7.50
CA PHE A 283 25.44 -33.81 7.71
C PHE A 283 24.27 -34.38 6.90
N GLU A 284 23.11 -33.72 6.92
CA GLU A 284 21.95 -34.11 6.11
C GLU A 284 22.20 -33.94 4.62
N LEU A 285 22.79 -32.82 4.19
CA LEU A 285 23.16 -32.60 2.78
C LEU A 285 24.07 -33.71 2.26
N HIS A 286 25.08 -34.11 3.05
CA HIS A 286 25.98 -35.21 2.68
C HIS A 286 25.24 -36.53 2.53
N ALA A 287 24.26 -36.81 3.38
CA ALA A 287 23.42 -37.99 3.28
C ALA A 287 22.53 -37.97 2.03
N CYS A 288 21.99 -36.79 1.65
CA CYS A 288 21.19 -36.62 0.44
C CYS A 288 22.03 -36.76 -0.84
N VAL A 289 23.21 -36.15 -0.90
CA VAL A 289 24.09 -36.22 -2.09
C VAL A 289 24.48 -37.68 -2.40
N LYS A 290 24.78 -38.49 -1.38
CA LYS A 290 25.07 -39.93 -1.54
C LYS A 290 23.93 -40.76 -2.12
N LYS A 291 22.69 -40.26 -2.13
CA LYS A 291 21.54 -40.96 -2.74
C LYS A 291 21.38 -40.63 -4.22
N VAL A 292 22.00 -39.55 -4.69
CA VAL A 292 21.87 -39.02 -6.06
C VAL A 292 23.01 -39.52 -6.97
N TRP A 293 24.14 -39.91 -6.38
CA TRP A 293 25.34 -40.43 -7.04
C TRP A 293 25.64 -41.86 -6.57
#